data_AF-A0A1Q5HKB5-F1
#
_entry.id   AF-A0A1Q5HKB5-F1
#
_cell.length_a   1.000
_cell.length_b   1.000
_cell.length_c   1.000
_cell.angle_alpha   90.00
_cell.angle_beta   90.00
_cell.angle_gamma   90.00
#
_symmetry.space_group_name_H-M   'P 1'
#
loop_
_entity.id
_entity.type
_entity.pdbx_description
1 polymer ?
#
loop_
_entity_poly.entity_id
_entity_poly.type
_entity_poly.pdbx_seq_one_letter_code
_entity_poly.pdbx_strand_id
1 'polypeptide(L)' 'MLTAQEREVVRLAATGASNRDIAAQLFLSPRTVGYHLYKAFPKLGITSRAQLATLVGVASAQ' A
#
# COMPACT_ATOMS: atom_id res chain seq x y z
N MET A 1 -2.68 -13.08 5.65
CA MET A 1 -1.38 -12.91 4.96
C MET A 1 -1.58 -12.19 3.63
N LEU A 2 -0.68 -11.26 3.29
CA LEU A 2 -0.72 -10.52 2.03
C LEU A 2 -0.09 -11.34 0.89
N THR A 3 -0.49 -11.06 -0.36
CA THR A 3 0.27 -11.50 -1.54
C THR A 3 1.51 -10.61 -1.75
N ALA A 4 2.40 -11.00 -2.67
CA ALA A 4 3.57 -10.17 -3.02
C ALA A 4 3.15 -8.80 -3.58
N GLN A 5 2.17 -8.77 -4.49
CA GLN A 5 1.65 -7.54 -5.07
C GLN A 5 0.95 -6.65 -4.03
N GLU A 6 0.16 -7.24 -3.13
CA GLU A 6 -0.47 -6.48 -2.04
C GLU A 6 0.56 -5.87 -1.10
N ARG A 7 1.63 -6.61 -0.75
CA ARG A 7 2.73 -6.08 0.08
C ARG A 7 3.38 -4.87 -0.57
N GLU A 8 3.73 -4.96 -1.85
CA GLU A 8 4.45 -3.89 -2.52
C GLU A 8 3.59 -2.63 -2.68
N VAL A 9 2.32 -2.80 -3.06
CA VAL A 9 1.36 -1.69 -3.11
C VAL A 9 1.17 -1.05 -1.73
N VAL A 10 1.03 -1.85 -0.66
CA VAL A 10 0.90 -1.36 0.72
C VAL A 10 2.14 -0.59 1.16
N ARG A 11 3.35 -1.10 0.86
CA ARG A 11 4.62 -0.48 1.22
C ARG A 11 4.74 0.91 0.61
N LEU A 12 4.50 1.04 -0.69
CA LEU A 12 4.54 2.35 -1.36
C LEU A 12 3.39 3.26 -0.90
N ALA A 13 2.21 2.69 -0.61
CA ALA A 13 1.10 3.48 -0.10
C ALA A 13 1.35 4.06 1.29
N ALA A 14 2.07 3.33 2.14
CA ALA A 14 2.46 3.78 3.47
C ALA A 14 3.45 4.96 3.44
N THR A 15 4.21 5.14 2.36
CA THR A 15 5.08 6.33 2.18
C THR A 15 4.32 7.56 1.69
N GLY A 16 2.99 7.48 1.52
CA GLY A 16 2.15 8.58 1.05
C GLY A 16 2.04 8.72 -0.48
N ALA A 17 2.69 7.85 -1.28
CA ALA A 17 2.57 7.87 -2.74
C ALA A 17 1.11 7.72 -3.17
N SER A 18 0.65 8.37 -4.24
CA SER A 18 -0.74 8.20 -4.70
C SER A 18 -0.93 6.90 -5.47
N ASN A 19 -2.18 6.47 -5.72
CA ASN A 19 -2.43 5.31 -6.58
C ASN A 19 -1.87 5.49 -8.01
N ARG A 20 -1.76 6.73 -8.50
CA ARG A 20 -1.16 7.03 -9.81
C ARG A 20 0.36 6.86 -9.78
N ASP A 21 1.02 7.33 -8.72
CA ASP A 21 2.47 7.19 -8.58
C ASP A 21 2.86 5.73 -8.42
N ILE A 22 2.13 4.98 -7.59
CA ILE A 22 2.32 3.54 -7.42
C ILE A 22 2.09 2.79 -8.73
N ALA A 23 1.04 3.16 -9.46
CA ALA A 23 0.73 2.58 -10.76
C ALA A 23 1.86 2.79 -11.77
N ALA A 24 2.44 3.99 -11.83
CA ALA A 24 3.58 4.29 -12.67
C ALA A 24 4.83 3.48 -12.27
N GLN A 25 5.12 3.35 -10.98
CA GLN A 25 6.28 2.59 -10.48
C GLN A 25 6.16 1.09 -10.72
N LEU A 26 4.96 0.54 -10.60
CA LEU A 26 4.71 -0.91 -10.70
C LEU A 26 4.21 -1.35 -12.09
N PHE A 27 4.13 -0.43 -13.07
CA PHE A 27 3.58 -0.70 -14.40
C PHE A 27 2.14 -1.26 -14.35
N LEU A 28 1.31 -0.68 -13.48
CA LEU A 28 -0.09 -1.05 -13.28
C LEU A 28 -1.04 0.09 -13.67
N SER A 29 -2.34 -0.19 -13.66
CA SER A 29 -3.34 0.88 -13.66
C SER A 29 -3.61 1.39 -12.25
N PRO A 30 -3.98 2.68 -12.05
CA PRO A 30 -4.41 3.19 -10.74
C PRO A 30 -5.58 2.41 -10.13
N ARG A 31 -6.45 1.83 -10.98
CA ARG A 31 -7.56 0.96 -10.57
C ARG A 31 -7.05 -0.36 -9.98
N THR A 32 -6.03 -0.96 -10.58
CA THR A 32 -5.40 -2.20 -10.07
C THR A 32 -4.74 -1.97 -8.73
N VAL A 33 -4.08 -0.82 -8.54
CA VAL A 33 -3.53 -0.41 -7.23
C VAL A 33 -4.65 -0.31 -6.19
N GLY A 34 -5.76 0.36 -6.53
CA GLY A 34 -6.95 0.45 -5.67
C GLY A 34 -7.52 -0.92 -5.29
N TYR A 35 -7.55 -1.87 -6.24
CA TYR A 35 -7.97 -3.24 -5.98
C TYR A 35 -7.06 -3.95 -4.98
N HIS A 36 -5.74 -3.85 -5.13
CA HIS A 36 -4.80 -4.44 -4.18
C HIS A 36 -4.93 -3.86 -2.78
N LEU A 37 -5.10 -2.53 -2.65
CA LEU A 37 -5.36 -1.89 -1.36
C LEU A 37 -6.66 -2.38 -0.72
N TYR A 38 -7.74 -2.45 -1.51
CA TYR A 38 -9.03 -2.97 -1.05
C TYR A 38 -8.93 -4.41 -0.52
N LYS A 39 -8.14 -5.28 -1.18
CA LYS A 39 -7.90 -6.65 -0.71
C LYS A 39 -6.97 -6.72 0.49
N ALA A 40 -6.03 -5.80 0.63
CA ALA A 40 -5.02 -5.78 1.70
C ALA A 40 -5.57 -5.24 3.03
N PHE A 41 -6.40 -4.20 3.01
CA PHE A 41 -6.93 -3.54 4.21
C PHE A 41 -7.58 -4.51 5.22
N PRO A 42 -8.55 -5.37 4.85
CA PRO A 42 -9.13 -6.32 5.79
C PRO A 42 -8.12 -7.35 6.30
N LYS A 43 -7.09 -7.69 5.50
CA LYS A 43 -6.01 -8.60 5.92
C LYS A 43 -5.05 -7.98 6.93
N LEU A 44 -5.00 -6.65 6.96
CA LEU A 44 -4.22 -5.84 7.91
C LEU A 44 -5.06 -5.34 9.09
N GLY A 45 -6.37 -5.60 9.09
CA GLY A 45 -7.28 -5.11 10.15
C GLY A 45 -7.51 -3.60 10.13
N ILE A 46 -7.29 -2.94 9.00
CA ILE A 46 -7.46 -1.47 8.86
C ILE A 46 -8.60 -1.15 7.89
N THR A 47 -9.10 0.08 7.98
CA THR A 47 -10.21 0.58 7.14
C THR A 47 -9.83 1.78 6.29
N SER A 48 -8.70 2.43 6.56
CA SER A 48 -8.28 3.63 5.84
C SER A 48 -6.80 3.64 5.49
N ARG A 49 -6.49 4.31 4.37
CA ARG A 49 -5.11 4.50 3.91
C ARG A 49 -4.23 5.19 4.95
N ALA A 50 -4.77 6.14 5.71
CA ALA A 50 -4.02 6.87 6.73
C ALA A 50 -3.42 5.93 7.80
N GLN A 51 -4.09 4.81 8.09
CA GLN A 51 -3.59 3.79 9.02
C GLN A 51 -2.40 3.00 8.46
N LEU A 52 -2.14 3.03 7.15
CA LEU A 52 -0.93 2.40 6.60
C LEU A 52 0.35 3.09 7.09
N ALA A 53 0.34 4.41 7.21
CA ALA A 53 1.50 5.17 7.69
C ALA A 53 1.85 4.81 9.14
N THR A 54 0.85 4.46 9.96
CA THR A 54 1.06 4.05 11.35
C THR A 54 1.54 2.60 11.47
N LEU A 55 1.19 1.73 10.52
CA LEU A 55 1.66 0.34 10.47
C LEU A 55 3.13 0.21 10.04
N VAL A 56 3.59 1.12 9.18
CA VAL A 56 4.97 1.13 8.66
C VAL A 56 5.86 2.05 9.51
N GLY A 57 5.47 2.31 10.77
CA GLY A 57 6.14 3.23 11.69
C GLY A 57 7.66 3.26 11.51
N VAL A 58 8.15 4.35 10.90
CA VAL A 58 9.55 4.82 10.86
C VAL A 58 10.60 3.72 11.03
N ALA A 59 10.77 2.87 10.01
CA ALA A 59 12.09 2.28 9.77
C ALA A 59 12.97 3.35 9.10
N SER A 60 13.53 4.25 9.90
CA SER A 60 14.66 5.10 9.48
C SER A 60 15.67 5.15 10.63
N ALA A 61 16.93 4.90 10.25
CA ALA A 61 18.17 4.89 11.03
C ALA A 61 18.45 3.63 11.87
N GLN A 62 19.14 2.66 11.26
CA GLN A 62 20.53 2.40 11.63
C GLN A 62 21.38 2.52 10.37
#